data_AF-A0A965YB45-F1
#
_entry.id   AF-A0A965YB45-F1
#
_cell.length_a   1.000
_cell.length_b   1.000
_cell.length_c   1.000
_cell.angle_alpha   90.00
_cell.angle_beta   90.00
_cell.angle_gamma   90.00
#
_symmetry.space_group_name_H-M   'P 1'
#
loop_
_entity.id
_entity.type
_entity.pdbx_description
1 polymer ?
#
loop_
_entity_poly.entity_id
_entity_poly.type
_entity_poly.pdbx_seq_one_letter_code
_entity_poly.pdbx_strand_id
1 'polypeptide(L)'
;VVRHVVNQLDHISIENKFPLYPVYLNCRNYQTKYAVLFYCVQLFYPDKNFIGYSRSFIYDKFLTFIKDNKLNFLIILDEIDKIKDKEIDDIIYTLTRSNDELLVGSVSMIGISNNLFFKSRLDPRTKSSLCEQEAVYPPYNAQELREILTQRVNVAFKPGVVTSSAINSAAAFAAKESGDARTAVMFLLKAGEISDRDKLKQVTDVEVLKAKEKVEQEVIKSMVLTLPVQLQLVLLAITHKSDNPKGILKIDGSFEENVLYSGEIYEMYSLLAEKYDEKPVSMRWFREYITELETYGFITTMQSGKGVKGNTTLIKLGVDSKTIQNLLLKEFEA
;
A
#
# COMPACT_ATOMS: atom_id res chain seq x y z
N VAL A 1 -11.10 -5.41 -12.24
CA VAL A 1 -11.75 -4.94 -13.48
C VAL A 1 -10.95 -5.35 -14.72
N VAL A 2 -9.73 -4.86 -14.93
CA VAL A 2 -8.97 -5.13 -16.17
C VAL A 2 -8.81 -6.61 -16.50
N ARG A 3 -8.46 -7.47 -15.54
CA ARG A 3 -8.40 -8.93 -15.80
C ARG A 3 -9.72 -9.53 -16.29
N HIS A 4 -10.86 -9.04 -15.78
CA HIS A 4 -12.18 -9.52 -16.23
C HIS A 4 -12.46 -9.07 -17.67
N VAL A 5 -12.17 -7.81 -18.00
CA VAL A 5 -12.31 -7.27 -19.36
C VAL A 5 -11.37 -8.01 -20.32
N VAL A 6 -10.13 -8.26 -19.93
CA VAL A 6 -9.17 -9.02 -20.75
C VAL A 6 -9.66 -10.43 -21.02
N ASN A 7 -10.22 -11.12 -20.03
CA ASN A 7 -10.80 -12.46 -20.23
C ASN A 7 -11.99 -12.41 -21.22
N GLN A 8 -12.86 -11.39 -21.11
CA GLN A 8 -13.96 -11.20 -22.06
C GLN A 8 -13.44 -10.89 -23.47
N LEU A 9 -12.42 -10.03 -23.59
CA LEU A 9 -11.79 -9.71 -24.86
C LEU A 9 -11.16 -10.94 -25.50
N ASP A 10 -10.50 -11.80 -24.73
CA ASP A 10 -9.92 -13.04 -25.21
C ASP A 10 -11.00 -13.98 -25.79
N HIS A 11 -12.12 -14.14 -25.09
CA HIS A 11 -13.27 -14.89 -25.61
C HIS A 11 -13.82 -14.32 -26.93
N ILE A 12 -14.06 -13.01 -26.99
CA ILE A 12 -14.54 -12.31 -28.20
C ILE A 12 -13.53 -12.44 -29.34
N SER A 13 -12.24 -12.41 -29.02
CA SER A 13 -11.15 -12.53 -29.99
C SER A 13 -11.16 -13.89 -30.67
N ILE A 14 -11.36 -14.96 -29.89
CA ILE A 14 -11.47 -16.33 -30.39
C ILE A 14 -12.69 -16.47 -31.30
N GLU A 15 -13.85 -15.95 -30.88
CA GLU A 15 -15.09 -16.00 -31.67
C GLU A 15 -14.95 -15.27 -33.02
N ASN A 16 -14.30 -14.11 -33.04
CA ASN A 16 -14.15 -13.28 -34.23
C ASN A 16 -12.87 -13.58 -35.03
N LYS A 17 -12.09 -14.60 -34.65
CA LYS A 17 -10.79 -14.94 -35.26
C LYS A 17 -9.83 -13.75 -35.34
N PHE A 18 -9.86 -12.90 -34.33
CA PHE A 18 -8.92 -11.82 -34.17
C PHE A 18 -7.70 -12.37 -33.41
N PRO A 19 -6.46 -12.20 -33.91
CA PRO A 19 -5.28 -12.74 -33.24
C PRO A 19 -4.82 -11.80 -32.11
N LEU A 20 -5.54 -11.79 -30.99
CA LEU A 20 -5.16 -11.06 -29.77
C LEU A 20 -4.24 -11.91 -28.90
N TYR A 21 -3.21 -11.31 -28.33
CA TYR A 21 -2.36 -11.95 -27.34
C TYR A 21 -2.24 -11.04 -26.10
N PRO A 22 -3.08 -11.24 -25.07
CA PRO A 22 -3.03 -10.43 -23.86
C PRO A 22 -1.98 -10.93 -22.87
N VAL A 23 -1.18 -10.01 -22.32
CA VAL A 23 -0.21 -10.28 -21.25
C VAL A 23 -0.45 -9.33 -20.10
N TYR A 24 -0.67 -9.89 -18.91
CA TYR A 24 -0.77 -9.13 -17.68
C TYR A 24 0.53 -9.23 -16.89
N LEU A 25 1.03 -8.09 -16.40
CA LEU A 25 2.26 -7.99 -15.63
C LEU A 25 2.06 -7.04 -14.45
N ASN A 26 2.56 -7.43 -13.27
CA ASN A 26 2.64 -6.53 -12.11
C ASN A 26 4.04 -5.87 -12.07
N CYS A 27 4.05 -4.55 -12.16
CA CYS A 27 5.26 -3.75 -12.27
C CYS A 27 6.10 -3.68 -10.99
N ARG A 28 5.59 -4.13 -9.83
CA ARG A 28 6.44 -4.32 -8.63
C ARG A 28 7.52 -5.35 -8.87
N ASN A 29 7.21 -6.40 -9.64
CA ASN A 29 8.13 -7.50 -9.93
C ASN A 29 9.04 -7.20 -11.14
N TYR A 30 8.57 -6.37 -12.08
CA TYR A 30 9.31 -6.03 -13.30
C TYR A 30 9.42 -4.51 -13.45
N GLN A 31 10.49 -3.96 -12.85
CA GLN A 31 10.67 -2.51 -12.71
C GLN A 31 11.52 -1.86 -13.82
N THR A 32 11.91 -2.61 -14.85
CA THR A 32 12.76 -2.08 -15.93
C THR A 32 12.24 -2.49 -17.30
N LYS A 33 12.57 -1.71 -18.33
CA LYS A 33 12.23 -2.05 -19.73
C LYS A 33 12.70 -3.44 -20.11
N TYR A 34 13.94 -3.79 -19.74
CA TYR A 34 14.49 -5.11 -20.02
C TYR A 34 13.67 -6.21 -19.34
N ALA A 35 13.32 -6.06 -18.06
CA ALA A 35 12.57 -7.08 -17.33
C ALA A 35 11.18 -7.32 -17.94
N VAL A 36 10.48 -6.25 -18.35
CA VAL A 36 9.15 -6.33 -19.00
C VAL A 36 9.25 -7.05 -20.35
N LEU A 37 10.16 -6.62 -21.22
CA LEU A 37 10.31 -7.24 -22.55
C LEU A 37 10.82 -8.68 -22.45
N PHE A 38 11.77 -8.93 -21.55
CA PHE A 38 12.32 -10.27 -21.32
C PHE A 38 11.24 -11.25 -20.86
N TYR A 39 10.36 -10.82 -19.94
CA TYR A 39 9.20 -11.62 -19.53
C TYR A 39 8.30 -11.97 -20.72
N CYS A 40 7.98 -11.00 -21.58
CA CYS A 40 7.17 -11.24 -22.77
C CYS A 40 7.85 -12.23 -23.73
N VAL A 41 9.15 -12.06 -24.01
CA VAL A 41 9.91 -12.96 -24.88
C VAL A 41 9.99 -14.38 -24.28
N GLN A 42 10.11 -14.52 -22.97
CA GLN A 42 10.10 -15.83 -22.32
C GLN A 42 8.76 -16.55 -22.50
N LEU A 43 7.64 -15.82 -22.50
CA LEU A 43 6.31 -16.39 -22.81
C LEU A 43 6.21 -16.82 -24.28
N PHE A 44 6.80 -16.05 -25.19
CA PHE A 44 6.78 -16.34 -26.63
C PHE A 44 7.65 -17.54 -27.03
N TYR A 45 8.72 -17.80 -26.27
CA TYR A 45 9.71 -18.83 -26.55
C TYR A 45 10.03 -19.66 -25.29
N PRO A 46 9.08 -20.48 -24.80
CA PRO A 46 9.22 -21.19 -23.52
C PRO A 46 10.42 -22.15 -23.49
N ASP A 47 10.77 -22.74 -24.63
CA ASP A 47 11.86 -23.71 -24.77
C ASP A 47 13.25 -23.07 -24.94
N LYS A 48 13.33 -21.73 -24.98
CA LYS A 48 14.58 -21.00 -25.17
C LYS A 48 14.95 -20.21 -23.92
N ASN A 49 16.24 -20.17 -23.63
CA ASN A 49 16.78 -19.37 -22.54
C ASN A 49 17.57 -18.19 -23.11
N PHE A 50 17.07 -16.98 -22.88
CA PHE A 50 17.70 -15.74 -23.34
C PHE A 50 18.33 -14.93 -22.19
N ILE A 51 18.59 -15.55 -21.04
CA ILE A 51 19.29 -14.89 -19.94
C ILE A 51 20.67 -14.41 -20.40
N GLY A 52 21.00 -13.14 -20.12
CA GLY A 52 22.29 -12.53 -20.46
C GLY A 52 22.37 -11.91 -21.86
N TYR A 53 21.32 -12.01 -22.67
CA TYR A 53 21.29 -11.36 -23.98
C TYR A 53 21.08 -9.85 -23.87
N SER A 54 21.51 -9.12 -24.89
CA SER A 54 21.43 -7.66 -24.91
C SER A 54 19.99 -7.16 -25.00
N ARG A 55 19.75 -5.92 -24.55
CA ARG A 55 18.43 -5.28 -24.62
C ARG A 55 17.88 -5.22 -26.04
N SER A 56 18.74 -4.90 -27.01
CA SER A 56 18.36 -4.85 -28.44
C SER A 56 17.94 -6.23 -28.95
N PHE A 57 18.68 -7.28 -28.59
CA PHE A 57 18.31 -8.64 -29.00
C PHE A 57 16.93 -9.05 -28.47
N ILE A 58 16.64 -8.75 -27.19
CA ILE A 58 15.32 -9.03 -26.60
C ILE A 58 14.21 -8.23 -27.30
N TYR A 59 14.45 -6.95 -27.58
CA TYR A 59 13.49 -6.12 -28.31
C TYR A 59 13.22 -6.65 -29.73
N ASP A 60 14.27 -7.01 -30.48
CA ASP A 60 14.12 -7.56 -31.83
C ASP A 60 13.35 -8.88 -31.81
N LYS A 61 13.60 -9.75 -30.82
CA LYS A 61 12.84 -11.01 -30.66
C LYS A 61 11.38 -10.78 -30.31
N PHE A 62 11.10 -9.77 -29.49
CA PHE A 62 9.75 -9.34 -29.17
C PHE A 62 9.00 -8.89 -30.44
N LEU A 63 9.57 -7.98 -31.24
CA LEU A 63 8.94 -7.51 -32.48
C LEU A 63 8.78 -8.62 -33.52
N THR A 64 9.82 -9.44 -33.71
CA THR A 64 9.81 -10.55 -34.68
C THR A 64 8.66 -11.50 -34.38
N PHE A 65 8.45 -11.86 -33.11
CA PHE A 65 7.36 -12.76 -32.73
C PHE A 65 5.98 -12.18 -33.07
N ILE A 66 5.74 -10.90 -32.78
CA ILE A 66 4.48 -10.23 -33.07
C ILE A 66 4.23 -10.20 -34.59
N LYS A 67 5.26 -9.84 -35.36
CA LYS A 67 5.19 -9.72 -36.81
C LYS A 67 4.93 -11.07 -37.49
N ASP A 68 5.69 -12.10 -37.13
CA ASP A 68 5.61 -13.42 -37.76
C ASP A 68 4.25 -14.08 -37.53
N ASN A 69 3.66 -13.83 -36.35
CA ASN A 69 2.36 -14.36 -35.96
C ASN A 69 1.19 -13.40 -36.25
N LYS A 70 1.46 -12.21 -36.80
CA LYS A 70 0.46 -11.16 -37.10
C LYS A 70 -0.42 -10.80 -35.90
N LEU A 71 0.18 -10.75 -34.70
CA LEU A 71 -0.54 -10.60 -33.45
C LEU A 71 -0.92 -9.14 -33.16
N ASN A 72 -2.06 -8.96 -32.52
CA ASN A 72 -2.40 -7.77 -31.77
C ASN A 72 -2.03 -8.04 -30.31
N PHE A 73 -0.85 -7.59 -29.92
CA PHE A 73 -0.32 -7.79 -28.59
C PHE A 73 -0.89 -6.74 -27.64
N LEU A 74 -1.50 -7.18 -26.53
CA LEU A 74 -2.05 -6.29 -25.51
C LEU A 74 -1.28 -6.51 -24.20
N ILE A 75 -0.53 -5.50 -23.75
CA ILE A 75 0.18 -5.55 -22.47
C ILE A 75 -0.54 -4.75 -21.40
N ILE A 76 -0.82 -5.38 -20.27
CA ILE A 76 -1.41 -4.75 -19.08
C ILE A 76 -0.31 -4.61 -18.04
N LEU A 77 0.01 -3.36 -17.70
CA LEU A 77 1.01 -2.97 -16.71
C LEU A 77 0.30 -2.53 -15.43
N ASP A 78 0.23 -3.40 -14.43
CA ASP A 78 -0.40 -3.11 -13.14
C ASP A 78 0.60 -2.50 -12.14
N GLU A 79 0.12 -1.55 -11.34
CA GLU A 79 0.92 -0.73 -10.42
C GLU A 79 2.11 -0.04 -11.12
N ILE A 80 1.86 0.53 -12.30
CA ILE A 80 2.91 1.16 -13.13
C ILE A 80 3.59 2.34 -12.40
N ASP A 81 2.92 2.96 -11.43
CA ASP A 81 3.47 4.02 -10.58
C ASP A 81 4.63 3.57 -9.67
N LYS A 82 4.85 2.26 -9.54
CA LYS A 82 5.98 1.70 -8.78
C LYS A 82 7.28 1.65 -9.57
N ILE A 83 7.21 1.83 -10.89
CA ILE A 83 8.40 1.94 -11.75
C ILE A 83 9.03 3.33 -11.55
N LYS A 84 10.37 3.39 -11.57
CA LYS A 84 11.10 4.66 -11.53
C LYS A 84 10.83 5.47 -12.80
N ASP A 85 10.74 6.80 -12.68
CA ASP A 85 10.38 7.73 -13.77
C ASP A 85 11.11 7.47 -15.09
N LYS A 86 12.43 7.35 -15.03
CA LYS A 86 13.23 7.10 -16.23
C LYS A 86 12.88 5.76 -16.91
N GLU A 87 12.57 4.73 -16.13
CA GLU A 87 12.24 3.40 -16.66
C GLU A 87 10.80 3.35 -17.20
N ILE A 88 9.85 4.04 -16.57
CA ILE A 88 8.47 4.10 -17.05
C ILE A 88 8.39 4.85 -18.39
N ASP A 89 9.13 5.95 -18.54
CA ASP A 89 9.24 6.67 -19.81
C ASP A 89 9.81 5.77 -20.91
N ASP A 90 10.92 5.09 -20.61
CA ASP A 90 11.55 4.16 -21.55
C ASP A 90 10.61 3.01 -21.97
N ILE A 91 9.83 2.45 -21.03
CA ILE A 91 8.87 1.37 -21.30
C ILE A 91 7.75 1.88 -22.21
N ILE A 92 7.07 2.97 -21.83
CA ILE A 92 5.94 3.50 -22.58
C ILE A 92 6.40 3.93 -23.98
N TYR A 93 7.52 4.64 -24.07
CA TYR A 93 8.08 5.07 -25.34
C TYR A 93 8.40 3.89 -26.24
N THR A 94 9.06 2.84 -25.71
CA THR A 94 9.43 1.66 -26.51
C THR A 94 8.19 0.90 -26.99
N LEU A 95 7.18 0.69 -26.14
CA LEU A 95 5.97 -0.04 -26.50
C LEU A 95 5.12 0.74 -27.52
N THR A 96 4.96 2.05 -27.34
CA THR A 96 4.17 2.88 -28.26
C THR A 96 4.85 2.99 -29.63
N ARG A 97 6.16 3.28 -29.65
CA ARG A 97 6.98 3.40 -30.88
C ARG A 97 7.16 2.09 -31.62
N SER A 98 7.04 0.95 -30.96
CA SER A 98 7.12 -0.35 -31.64
C SER A 98 6.11 -0.48 -32.79
N ASN A 99 4.97 0.21 -32.71
CA ASN A 99 3.99 0.25 -33.80
C ASN A 99 4.49 0.94 -35.07
N ASP A 100 5.45 1.86 -34.97
CA ASP A 100 6.07 2.49 -36.15
C ASP A 100 6.95 1.48 -36.92
N GLU A 101 7.49 0.49 -36.22
CA GLU A 101 8.35 -0.57 -36.78
C GLU A 101 7.55 -1.81 -37.23
N LEU A 102 6.35 -2.01 -36.67
CA LEU A 102 5.47 -3.13 -36.98
C LEU A 102 4.62 -2.85 -38.23
N LEU A 103 5.02 -3.42 -39.37
CA LEU A 103 4.21 -3.40 -40.60
C LEU A 103 2.97 -4.31 -40.52
N VAL A 104 3.03 -5.34 -39.68
CA VAL A 104 1.96 -6.34 -39.48
C VAL A 104 1.89 -6.69 -38.00
N GLY A 105 0.68 -6.67 -37.44
CA GLY A 105 0.45 -6.76 -36.01
C GLY A 105 0.47 -5.39 -35.34
N SER A 106 0.20 -5.36 -34.03
CA SER A 106 0.19 -4.12 -33.24
C SER A 106 0.52 -4.39 -31.78
N VAL A 107 0.96 -3.36 -31.06
CA VAL A 107 1.17 -3.35 -29.62
C VAL A 107 0.26 -2.30 -29.00
N SER A 108 -0.61 -2.75 -28.12
CA SER A 108 -1.48 -1.90 -27.30
C SER A 108 -1.14 -2.07 -25.83
N MET A 109 -1.33 -1.02 -25.03
CA MET A 109 -1.03 -1.09 -23.59
C MET A 109 -2.17 -0.54 -22.73
N ILE A 110 -2.35 -1.14 -21.55
CA ILE A 110 -3.21 -0.66 -20.48
C ILE A 110 -2.34 -0.48 -19.23
N GLY A 111 -2.13 0.77 -18.82
CA GLY A 111 -1.46 1.09 -17.56
C GLY A 111 -2.46 1.27 -16.41
N ILE A 112 -2.23 0.59 -15.29
CA ILE A 112 -3.01 0.76 -14.06
C ILE A 112 -2.10 1.42 -13.02
N SER A 113 -2.55 2.54 -12.47
CA SER A 113 -1.80 3.34 -11.50
C SER A 113 -2.72 3.71 -10.33
N ASN A 114 -2.16 3.71 -9.12
CA ASN A 114 -2.84 4.26 -7.95
C ASN A 114 -2.53 5.75 -7.72
N ASN A 115 -1.64 6.34 -8.53
CA ASN A 115 -1.24 7.73 -8.44
C ASN A 115 -1.80 8.52 -9.63
N LEU A 116 -2.77 9.40 -9.41
CA LEU A 116 -3.38 10.24 -10.45
C LEU A 116 -2.37 11.15 -11.17
N PHE A 117 -1.31 11.56 -10.48
CA PHE A 117 -0.29 12.46 -11.00
C PHE A 117 0.89 11.74 -11.64
N PHE A 118 0.88 10.40 -11.75
CA PHE A 118 2.03 9.69 -12.32
C PHE A 118 2.39 10.17 -13.74
N LYS A 119 1.38 10.59 -14.51
CA LYS A 119 1.55 11.10 -15.88
C LYS A 119 2.26 12.45 -15.97
N SER A 120 2.20 13.30 -14.93
CA SER A 120 2.90 14.58 -14.96
C SER A 120 4.42 14.41 -14.90
N ARG A 121 4.88 13.22 -14.54
CA ARG A 121 6.30 12.84 -14.47
C ARG A 121 6.82 12.27 -15.80
N LEU A 122 5.95 11.97 -16.75
CA LEU A 122 6.33 11.46 -18.06
C LEU A 122 6.87 12.58 -18.95
N ASP A 123 7.89 12.26 -19.73
CA ASP A 123 8.45 13.19 -20.71
C ASP A 123 7.40 13.58 -21.77
N PRO A 124 7.36 14.83 -22.26
CA PRO A 124 6.34 15.31 -23.19
C PRO A 124 6.19 14.46 -24.46
N ARG A 125 7.29 13.89 -24.96
CA ARG A 125 7.30 13.02 -26.15
C ARG A 125 6.62 11.68 -25.88
N THR A 126 6.87 11.08 -24.72
CA THR A 126 6.26 9.83 -24.26
C THR A 126 4.76 10.03 -24.08
N LYS A 127 4.38 11.11 -23.39
CA LYS A 127 2.97 11.47 -23.17
C LYS A 127 2.21 11.65 -24.50
N SER A 128 2.81 12.34 -25.46
CA SER A 128 2.21 12.52 -26.79
C SER A 128 2.02 11.21 -27.56
N SER A 129 2.86 10.20 -27.31
CA SER A 129 2.82 8.90 -28.03
C SER A 129 1.82 7.92 -27.43
N LEU A 130 1.32 8.17 -26.21
CA LEU A 130 0.45 7.26 -25.46
C LEU A 130 -1.00 7.22 -26.01
N CYS A 131 -1.41 8.15 -26.89
CA CYS A 131 -2.76 8.24 -27.49
C CYS A 131 -3.88 7.99 -26.47
N GLU A 132 -4.14 9.00 -25.64
CA GLU A 132 -4.83 8.88 -24.36
C GLU A 132 -6.32 8.49 -24.46
N GLN A 133 -6.70 7.39 -23.79
CA GLN A 133 -8.03 7.21 -23.21
C GLN A 133 -7.87 6.93 -21.72
N GLU A 134 -8.43 7.79 -20.87
CA GLU A 134 -8.35 7.66 -19.42
C GLU A 134 -9.69 7.23 -18.83
N ALA A 135 -9.64 6.24 -17.94
CA ALA A 135 -10.75 5.86 -17.09
C ALA A 135 -10.34 6.03 -15.62
N VAL A 136 -10.99 6.96 -14.93
CA VAL A 136 -10.80 7.17 -13.49
C VAL A 136 -11.83 6.35 -12.73
N TYR A 137 -11.36 5.55 -11.77
CA TYR A 137 -12.21 4.76 -10.89
C TYR A 137 -12.27 5.44 -9.53
N PRO A 138 -13.37 6.13 -9.18
CA PRO A 138 -13.50 6.72 -7.85
C PRO A 138 -13.57 5.62 -6.78
N PRO A 139 -13.22 5.93 -5.52
CA PRO A 139 -13.46 5.05 -4.40
C PRO A 139 -14.95 4.67 -4.30
N TYR A 140 -15.22 3.45 -3.85
CA TYR A 140 -16.60 2.98 -3.72
C TYR A 140 -17.33 3.68 -2.58
N ASN A 141 -18.59 4.02 -2.82
CA ASN A 141 -19.48 4.47 -1.75
C ASN A 141 -19.98 3.30 -0.89
N ALA A 142 -20.61 3.60 0.25
CA ALA A 142 -21.09 2.58 1.18
C ALA A 142 -22.14 1.63 0.56
N GLN A 143 -22.97 2.11 -0.37
CA GLN A 143 -23.97 1.27 -1.02
C GLN A 143 -23.32 0.29 -2.01
N GLU A 144 -22.39 0.76 -2.84
CA GLU A 144 -21.62 -0.09 -3.76
C GLU A 144 -20.83 -1.15 -3.00
N LEU A 145 -20.16 -0.76 -1.90
CA LEU A 145 -19.46 -1.70 -1.04
C LEU A 145 -20.41 -2.74 -0.43
N ARG A 146 -21.60 -2.32 0.04
CA ARG A 146 -22.60 -3.26 0.55
C ARG A 146 -23.00 -4.30 -0.50
N GLU A 147 -23.21 -3.88 -1.74
CA GLU A 147 -23.55 -4.79 -2.85
C GLU A 147 -22.41 -5.77 -3.12
N ILE A 148 -21.17 -5.29 -3.21
CA ILE A 148 -19.97 -6.12 -3.36
C ILE A 148 -19.87 -7.13 -2.21
N LEU A 149 -20.00 -6.68 -0.96
CA LEU A 149 -19.91 -7.54 0.21
C LEU A 149 -21.03 -8.58 0.24
N THR A 150 -22.25 -8.22 -0.14
CA THR A 150 -23.39 -9.16 -0.21
C THR A 150 -23.09 -10.29 -1.21
N GLN A 151 -22.56 -9.96 -2.39
CA GLN A 151 -22.12 -10.96 -3.37
C GLN A 151 -21.03 -11.87 -2.79
N ARG A 152 -20.06 -11.31 -2.06
CA ARG A 152 -18.97 -12.08 -1.44
C ARG A 152 -19.44 -12.98 -0.30
N VAL A 153 -20.36 -12.50 0.54
CA VAL A 153 -20.95 -13.27 1.64
C VAL A 153 -21.64 -14.53 1.12
N ASN A 154 -22.40 -14.42 0.02
CA ASN A 154 -23.09 -15.56 -0.57
C ASN A 154 -22.15 -16.67 -1.08
N VAL A 155 -20.89 -16.34 -1.39
CA VAL A 155 -19.87 -17.29 -1.84
C VAL A 155 -19.05 -17.85 -0.67
N ALA A 156 -18.77 -17.03 0.35
CA ALA A 156 -17.81 -17.36 1.40
C ALA A 156 -18.45 -17.88 2.69
N PHE A 157 -19.68 -17.49 3.02
CA PHE A 157 -20.35 -17.84 4.27
C PHE A 157 -21.52 -18.80 4.03
N LYS A 158 -21.87 -19.56 5.08
CA LYS A 158 -23.12 -20.34 5.07
C LYS A 158 -24.33 -19.40 5.00
N PRO A 159 -25.42 -19.79 4.31
CA PRO A 159 -26.63 -18.97 4.21
C PRO A 159 -27.17 -18.55 5.59
N GLY A 160 -27.49 -17.27 5.74
CA GLY A 160 -28.11 -16.71 6.96
C GLY A 160 -27.18 -16.54 8.17
N VAL A 161 -25.88 -16.81 8.03
CA VAL A 161 -24.90 -16.64 9.14
C VAL A 161 -24.44 -15.19 9.30
N VAL A 162 -24.37 -14.42 8.22
CA VAL A 162 -23.98 -13.00 8.27
C VAL A 162 -25.25 -12.14 8.25
N THR A 163 -25.41 -11.29 9.26
CA THR A 163 -26.55 -10.37 9.31
C THR A 163 -26.38 -9.20 8.35
N SER A 164 -27.49 -8.60 7.91
CA SER A 164 -27.45 -7.36 7.11
C SER A 164 -26.76 -6.21 7.84
N SER A 165 -26.90 -6.16 9.18
CA SER A 165 -26.20 -5.20 10.03
C SER A 165 -24.68 -5.29 9.89
N ALA A 166 -24.12 -6.51 9.94
CA ALA A 166 -22.69 -6.73 9.75
C ALA A 166 -22.19 -6.22 8.37
N ILE A 167 -22.91 -6.55 7.30
CA ILE A 167 -22.56 -6.12 5.93
C ILE A 167 -22.61 -4.59 5.83
N ASN A 168 -23.66 -3.96 6.36
CA ASN A 168 -23.81 -2.51 6.36
C ASN A 168 -22.69 -1.82 7.14
N SER A 169 -22.35 -2.32 8.33
CA SER A 169 -21.29 -1.76 9.16
C SER A 169 -19.93 -1.87 8.49
N ALA A 170 -19.59 -3.04 7.92
CA ALA A 170 -18.32 -3.24 7.22
C ALA A 170 -18.18 -2.31 6.00
N ALA A 171 -19.26 -2.16 5.22
CA ALA A 171 -19.31 -1.24 4.09
C ALA A 171 -19.18 0.23 4.52
N ALA A 172 -19.89 0.63 5.58
CA ALA A 172 -19.86 1.99 6.10
C ALA A 172 -18.48 2.38 6.64
N PHE A 173 -17.82 1.49 7.39
CA PHE A 173 -16.47 1.74 7.91
C PHE A 173 -15.45 1.92 6.78
N ALA A 174 -15.43 0.99 5.81
CA ALA A 174 -14.51 1.07 4.69
C ALA A 174 -14.77 2.29 3.79
N ALA A 175 -16.03 2.63 3.52
CA ALA A 175 -16.40 3.82 2.74
C ALA A 175 -15.98 5.13 3.43
N LYS A 176 -16.09 5.20 4.76
CA LYS A 176 -15.72 6.40 5.53
C LYS A 176 -14.21 6.66 5.49
N GLU A 177 -13.39 5.62 5.45
CA GLU A 177 -11.93 5.73 5.51
C GLU A 177 -11.28 5.90 4.15
N SER A 178 -11.60 5.03 3.19
CA SER A 178 -10.88 4.97 1.91
C SER A 178 -11.72 4.60 0.70
N GLY A 179 -12.89 3.98 0.90
CA GLY A 179 -13.68 3.38 -0.17
C GLY A 179 -13.03 2.14 -0.80
N ASP A 180 -12.04 1.53 -0.16
CA ASP A 180 -11.39 0.30 -0.65
C ASP A 180 -12.23 -0.94 -0.32
N ALA A 181 -12.68 -1.63 -1.37
CA ALA A 181 -13.42 -2.88 -1.26
C ALA A 181 -12.60 -4.01 -0.60
N ARG A 182 -11.26 -3.98 -0.70
CA ARG A 182 -10.40 -4.97 -0.01
C ARG A 182 -10.50 -4.84 1.50
N THR A 183 -10.48 -3.61 2.02
CA THR A 183 -10.65 -3.33 3.44
C THR A 183 -12.03 -3.78 3.93
N ALA A 184 -13.07 -3.48 3.17
CA ALA A 184 -14.43 -3.92 3.49
C ALA A 184 -14.54 -5.46 3.60
N VAL A 185 -13.95 -6.19 2.65
CA VAL A 185 -13.91 -7.66 2.66
C VAL A 185 -13.08 -8.19 3.84
N MET A 186 -11.96 -7.54 4.15
CA MET A 186 -11.10 -7.90 5.26
C MET A 186 -11.79 -7.74 6.62
N PHE A 187 -12.62 -6.70 6.81
CA PHE A 187 -13.44 -6.56 8.01
C PHE A 187 -14.40 -7.75 8.19
N LEU A 188 -15.12 -8.15 7.13
CA LEU A 188 -16.01 -9.32 7.21
C LEU A 188 -15.26 -10.63 7.42
N LEU A 189 -14.11 -10.81 6.77
CA LEU A 189 -13.26 -11.98 6.98
C LEU A 189 -12.86 -12.10 8.45
N LYS A 190 -12.32 -11.02 9.03
CA LYS A 190 -11.87 -10.99 10.43
C LYS A 190 -13.04 -11.13 11.41
N ALA A 191 -14.21 -10.57 11.08
CA ALA A 191 -15.43 -10.73 11.87
C ALA A 191 -15.91 -12.20 11.87
N GLY A 192 -15.80 -12.87 10.71
CA GLY A 192 -16.04 -14.31 10.58
C GLY A 192 -15.09 -15.13 11.43
N GLU A 193 -13.78 -14.86 11.38
CA GLU A 193 -12.77 -15.53 12.21
C GLU A 193 -13.03 -15.35 13.72
N ILE A 194 -13.39 -14.13 14.14
CA ILE A 194 -13.75 -13.83 15.53
C ILE A 194 -14.98 -14.64 15.93
N SER A 195 -16.02 -14.65 15.08
CA SER A 195 -17.25 -15.38 15.34
C SER A 195 -17.02 -16.88 15.46
N ASP A 196 -16.19 -17.45 14.58
CA ASP A 196 -15.87 -18.89 14.60
C ASP A 196 -15.06 -19.28 15.85
N ARG A 197 -14.04 -18.49 16.18
CA ARG A 197 -13.24 -18.67 17.41
C ARG A 197 -14.10 -18.60 18.67
N ASP A 198 -15.02 -17.65 18.72
CA ASP A 198 -15.91 -17.41 19.87
C ASP A 198 -17.17 -18.34 19.82
N LYS A 199 -17.24 -19.24 18.84
CA LYS A 199 -18.34 -20.21 18.60
C LYS A 199 -19.72 -19.56 18.49
N LEU A 200 -19.77 -18.35 17.92
CA LEU A 200 -21.00 -17.62 17.67
C LEU A 200 -21.75 -18.22 16.48
N LYS A 201 -23.08 -18.16 16.53
CA LYS A 201 -23.94 -18.70 15.45
C LYS A 201 -24.07 -17.75 14.27
N GLN A 202 -23.84 -16.45 14.48
CA GLN A 202 -24.00 -15.40 13.47
C GLN A 202 -22.93 -14.32 13.63
N VAL A 203 -22.61 -13.67 12.51
CA VAL A 203 -21.77 -12.49 12.46
C VAL A 203 -22.66 -11.25 12.48
N THR A 204 -22.48 -10.40 13.50
CA THR A 204 -23.22 -9.15 13.66
C THR A 204 -22.29 -7.93 13.53
N ASP A 205 -22.84 -6.73 13.59
CA ASP A 205 -22.08 -5.48 13.60
C ASP A 205 -21.09 -5.39 14.77
N VAL A 206 -21.37 -6.07 15.89
CA VAL A 206 -20.46 -6.14 17.05
C VAL A 206 -19.14 -6.81 16.67
N GLU A 207 -19.18 -7.93 15.95
CA GLU A 207 -17.98 -8.63 15.51
C GLU A 207 -17.25 -7.85 14.42
N VAL A 208 -17.96 -7.11 13.59
CA VAL A 208 -17.36 -6.21 12.59
C VAL A 208 -16.64 -5.05 13.24
N LEU A 209 -17.18 -4.47 14.32
CA LEU A 209 -16.49 -3.43 15.08
C LEU A 209 -15.20 -3.96 15.70
N LYS A 210 -15.26 -5.12 16.36
CA LYS A 210 -14.08 -5.80 16.91
C LYS A 210 -13.05 -6.14 15.81
N ALA A 211 -13.53 -6.58 14.65
CA ALA A 211 -12.70 -6.87 13.50
C ALA A 211 -11.96 -5.64 13.00
N LYS A 212 -12.65 -4.49 12.90
CA LYS A 212 -12.03 -3.22 12.53
C LYS A 212 -10.90 -2.87 13.49
N GLU A 213 -11.17 -2.84 14.79
CA GLU A 213 -10.16 -2.53 15.81
C GLU A 213 -8.96 -3.49 15.73
N LYS A 214 -9.22 -4.78 15.50
CA LYS A 214 -8.16 -5.79 15.36
C LYS A 214 -7.33 -5.60 14.10
N VAL A 215 -7.94 -5.23 12.97
CA VAL A 215 -7.22 -4.94 11.72
C VAL A 215 -6.34 -3.70 11.90
N GLU A 216 -6.83 -2.64 12.53
CA GLU A 216 -6.04 -1.45 12.86
C GLU A 216 -4.85 -1.80 13.76
N GLN A 217 -5.08 -2.60 14.82
CA GLN A 217 -4.02 -3.08 15.71
C GLN A 217 -2.98 -3.94 15.00
N GLU A 218 -3.38 -4.83 14.09
CA GLU A 218 -2.46 -5.67 13.30
C GLU A 218 -1.59 -4.82 12.36
N VAL A 219 -2.17 -3.77 11.74
CA VAL A 219 -1.43 -2.81 10.91
C VAL A 219 -0.42 -2.05 11.76
N ILE A 220 -0.84 -1.47 12.89
CA ILE A 220 0.06 -0.76 13.82
C ILE A 220 1.19 -1.68 14.26
N LYS A 221 0.87 -2.91 14.68
CA LYS A 221 1.85 -3.91 15.08
C LYS A 221 2.88 -4.18 13.97
N SER A 222 2.41 -4.41 12.74
CA SER A 222 3.30 -4.69 11.62
C SER A 222 4.23 -3.51 11.33
N MET A 223 3.71 -2.28 11.32
CA MET A 223 4.53 -1.08 11.10
C MET A 223 5.58 -0.93 12.19
N VAL A 224 5.19 -1.02 13.47
CA VAL A 224 6.11 -0.88 14.60
C VAL A 224 7.24 -1.90 14.54
N LEU A 225 6.95 -3.17 14.23
CA LEU A 225 7.97 -4.22 14.11
C LEU A 225 8.90 -4.04 12.90
N THR A 226 8.45 -3.35 11.84
CA THR A 226 9.28 -3.05 10.66
C THR A 226 10.10 -1.76 10.79
N LEU A 227 9.88 -0.96 11.84
CA LEU A 227 10.67 0.23 12.09
C LEU A 227 12.14 -0.14 12.35
N PRO A 228 13.11 0.68 11.89
CA PRO A 228 14.49 0.56 12.33
C PRO A 228 14.60 0.56 13.86
N VAL A 229 15.53 -0.22 14.40
CA VAL A 229 15.73 -0.42 15.85
C VAL A 229 15.78 0.90 16.63
N GLN A 230 16.46 1.92 16.09
CA GLN A 230 16.57 3.22 16.73
C GLN A 230 15.22 3.95 16.86
N LEU A 231 14.34 3.84 15.85
CA LEU A 231 12.97 4.37 15.91
C LEU A 231 12.09 3.60 16.89
N GLN A 232 12.26 2.27 16.96
CA GLN A 232 11.58 1.44 17.95
C GLN A 232 11.97 1.83 19.38
N LEU A 233 13.25 2.06 19.65
CA LEU A 233 13.74 2.51 20.95
C LEU A 233 13.21 3.90 21.33
N VAL A 234 13.16 4.84 20.38
CA VAL A 234 12.52 6.15 20.59
C VAL A 234 11.04 5.99 20.92
N LEU A 235 10.31 5.17 20.16
CA LEU A 235 8.90 4.93 20.41
C LEU A 235 8.67 4.25 21.77
N LEU A 236 9.50 3.29 22.15
CA LEU A 236 9.48 2.65 23.47
C LEU A 236 9.71 3.69 24.58
N ALA A 237 10.67 4.58 24.43
CA ALA A 237 10.93 5.67 25.37
C ALA A 237 9.72 6.58 25.56
N ILE A 238 9.03 6.92 24.47
CA ILE A 238 7.79 7.72 24.49
C ILE A 238 6.70 6.97 25.25
N THR A 239 6.46 5.69 24.95
CA THR A 239 5.44 4.90 25.67
C THR A 239 5.73 4.79 27.17
N HIS A 240 6.99 4.55 27.56
CA HIS A 240 7.39 4.46 28.96
C HIS A 240 7.18 5.79 29.71
N LYS A 241 7.40 6.93 29.04
CA LYS A 241 7.12 8.25 29.63
C LYS A 241 5.63 8.58 29.64
N SER A 242 4.85 8.02 28.72
CA SER A 242 3.40 8.20 28.66
C SER A 242 2.64 7.52 29.80
N ASP A 243 3.21 6.51 30.47
CA ASP A 243 2.57 5.82 31.59
C ASP A 243 2.48 6.67 32.87
N ASN A 244 3.34 7.70 32.99
CA ASN A 244 3.34 8.66 34.09
C ASN A 244 3.21 10.09 33.53
N PRO A 245 2.04 10.45 32.97
CA PRO A 245 1.89 11.72 32.28
C PRO A 245 2.00 12.87 33.28
N LYS A 246 3.06 13.66 33.15
CA LYS A 246 3.09 15.01 33.73
C LYS A 246 2.26 15.89 32.80
N GLY A 247 1.14 16.42 33.29
CA GLY A 247 0.45 17.47 32.53
C GLY A 247 1.18 18.80 32.63
N ILE A 248 0.95 19.67 31.67
CA ILE A 248 1.59 20.99 31.60
C ILE A 248 0.55 22.05 31.97
N LEU A 249 0.80 22.79 33.05
CA LEU A 249 0.11 24.06 33.27
C LEU A 249 0.72 25.12 32.35
N LYS A 250 -0.08 25.63 31.42
CA LYS A 250 0.25 26.81 30.64
C LYS A 250 0.06 28.07 31.48
N ILE A 251 0.71 29.16 31.08
CA ILE A 251 0.60 30.47 31.76
C ILE A 251 -0.83 31.03 31.72
N ASP A 252 -1.62 30.66 30.70
CA ASP A 252 -3.04 31.03 30.59
C ASP A 252 -3.96 30.25 31.54
N GLY A 253 -3.40 29.36 32.38
CA GLY A 253 -4.12 28.53 33.32
C GLY A 253 -4.70 27.24 32.72
N SER A 254 -4.53 27.00 31.40
CA SER A 254 -4.95 25.74 30.79
C SER A 254 -3.98 24.61 31.12
N PHE A 255 -4.53 23.44 31.45
CA PHE A 255 -3.75 22.23 31.69
C PHE A 255 -3.84 21.35 30.45
N GLU A 256 -2.71 21.01 29.86
CA GLU A 256 -2.66 19.95 28.85
C GLU A 256 -2.20 18.65 29.47
N GLU A 257 -3.08 17.66 29.45
CA GLU A 257 -2.80 16.29 29.86
C GLU A 257 -1.95 15.56 28.81
N ASN A 258 -1.18 14.56 29.27
CA ASN A 258 -0.44 13.61 28.44
C ASN A 258 0.58 14.23 27.47
N VAL A 259 1.28 15.28 27.89
CA VAL A 259 2.32 15.92 27.08
C VAL A 259 3.71 15.58 27.58
N LEU A 260 4.60 15.19 26.67
CA LEU A 260 5.97 14.79 26.99
C LEU A 260 6.97 15.78 26.41
N TYR A 261 8.02 16.10 27.17
CA TYR A 261 9.12 16.93 26.68
C TYR A 261 10.11 16.10 25.86
N SER A 262 10.50 16.60 24.69
CA SER A 262 11.48 15.90 23.84
C SER A 262 12.82 15.62 24.53
N GLY A 263 13.23 16.47 25.48
CA GLY A 263 14.42 16.23 26.31
C GLY A 263 14.26 15.03 27.25
N GLU A 264 13.13 14.93 27.96
CA GLU A 264 12.86 13.79 28.86
C GLU A 264 12.74 12.46 28.09
N ILE A 265 12.23 12.52 26.86
CA ILE A 265 12.18 11.36 25.96
C ILE A 265 13.58 10.97 25.51
N TYR A 266 14.43 11.93 25.12
CA TYR A 266 15.80 11.65 24.69
C TYR A 266 16.64 11.01 25.82
N GLU A 267 16.48 11.47 27.05
CA GLU A 267 17.13 10.85 28.23
C GLU A 267 16.70 9.39 28.39
N MET A 268 15.39 9.11 28.31
CA MET A 268 14.87 7.74 28.42
C MET A 268 15.30 6.86 27.25
N TYR A 269 15.27 7.39 26.03
CA TYR A 269 15.78 6.72 24.84
C TYR A 269 17.24 6.35 24.99
N SER A 270 18.07 7.25 25.53
CA SER A 270 19.50 6.98 25.71
C SER A 270 19.74 5.82 26.69
N LEU A 271 18.98 5.79 27.80
CA LEU A 271 19.02 4.68 28.76
C LEU A 271 18.56 3.36 28.15
N LEU A 272 17.49 3.38 27.34
CA LEU A 272 16.98 2.19 26.68
C LEU A 272 17.92 1.68 25.59
N ALA A 273 18.53 2.58 24.82
CA ALA A 273 19.54 2.22 23.83
C ALA A 273 20.71 1.48 24.50
N GLU A 274 21.26 2.05 25.59
CA GLU A 274 22.32 1.40 26.36
C GLU A 274 21.86 0.05 26.96
N LYS A 275 20.63 -0.04 27.46
CA LYS A 275 20.07 -1.28 28.02
C LYS A 275 20.00 -2.41 26.99
N TYR A 276 19.71 -2.08 25.73
CA TYR A 276 19.55 -3.05 24.64
C TYR A 276 20.78 -3.09 23.71
N ASP A 277 21.96 -2.77 24.25
CA ASP A 277 23.27 -2.86 23.57
C ASP A 277 23.38 -2.01 22.27
N GLU A 278 22.56 -0.96 22.15
CA GLU A 278 22.56 -0.02 21.05
C GLU A 278 23.27 1.29 21.43
N LYS A 279 23.93 1.92 20.45
CA LYS A 279 24.57 3.23 20.68
C LYS A 279 23.54 4.34 20.54
N PRO A 280 23.36 5.21 21.55
CA PRO A 280 22.44 6.33 21.42
C PRO A 280 22.89 7.30 20.33
N VAL A 281 21.96 7.68 19.46
CA VAL A 281 22.21 8.69 18.43
C VAL A 281 22.26 10.08 19.03
N SER A 282 22.82 11.04 18.29
CA SER A 282 22.83 12.43 18.74
C SER A 282 21.42 13.04 18.77
N MET A 283 21.23 14.09 19.60
CA MET A 283 19.99 14.85 19.69
C MET A 283 19.47 15.34 18.32
N ARG A 284 20.36 15.59 17.36
CA ARG A 284 19.97 15.96 15.98
C ARG A 284 19.25 14.81 15.28
N TRP A 285 19.84 13.61 15.28
CA TRP A 285 19.24 12.43 14.65
C TRP A 285 17.97 11.99 15.37
N PHE A 286 17.94 12.12 16.70
CA PHE A 286 16.73 11.89 17.48
C PHE A 286 15.55 12.77 17.02
N ARG A 287 15.79 14.05 16.68
CA ARG A 287 14.74 14.92 16.14
C ARG A 287 14.22 14.44 14.79
N GLU A 288 15.09 13.93 13.91
CA GLU A 288 14.67 13.33 12.64
C GLU A 288 13.76 12.12 12.89
N TYR A 289 14.11 11.27 13.87
CA TYR A 289 13.28 10.13 14.25
C TYR A 289 11.91 10.54 14.81
N ILE A 290 11.85 11.63 15.58
CA ILE A 290 10.56 12.21 16.03
C ILE A 290 9.73 12.67 14.83
N THR A 291 10.32 13.37 13.87
CA THR A 291 9.61 13.78 12.65
C THR A 291 9.14 12.59 11.81
N GLU A 292 9.93 11.53 11.75
CA GLU A 292 9.57 10.31 11.05
C GLU A 292 8.40 9.57 11.74
N LEU A 293 8.45 9.42 13.08
CA LEU A 293 7.34 8.85 13.86
C LEU A 293 6.06 9.69 13.77
N GLU A 294 6.17 11.01 13.68
CA GLU A 294 5.04 11.91 13.42
C GLU A 294 4.47 11.71 12.01
N THR A 295 5.34 11.54 11.01
CA THR A 295 4.93 11.26 9.62
C THR A 295 4.17 9.93 9.51
N TYR A 296 4.56 8.92 10.31
CA TYR A 296 3.82 7.66 10.43
C TYR A 296 2.54 7.78 11.26
N GLY A 297 2.31 8.91 11.93
CA GLY A 297 1.12 9.15 12.75
C GLY A 297 1.17 8.49 14.14
N PHE A 298 2.31 7.95 14.56
CA PHE A 298 2.45 7.38 15.91
C PHE A 298 2.44 8.45 16.99
N ILE A 299 2.90 9.65 16.65
CA ILE A 299 2.95 10.79 17.57
C ILE A 299 2.48 12.07 16.89
N THR A 300 2.14 13.06 17.70
CA THR A 300 1.92 14.44 17.26
C THR A 300 2.87 15.34 18.02
N THR A 301 3.52 16.26 17.31
CA THR A 301 4.42 17.24 17.91
C THR A 301 3.79 18.63 17.96
N MET A 302 4.12 19.39 19.00
CA MET A 302 3.73 20.78 19.15
C MET A 302 4.94 21.58 19.62
N GLN A 303 5.16 22.76 19.06
CA GLN A 303 6.20 23.65 19.58
C GLN A 303 5.75 24.27 20.90
N SER A 304 6.63 24.34 21.88
CA SER A 304 6.37 25.09 23.11
C SER A 304 6.13 26.57 22.76
N GLY A 305 4.89 27.05 22.97
CA GLY A 305 4.53 28.44 22.73
C GLY A 305 5.09 29.42 23.76
N LYS A 306 4.65 30.68 23.69
CA LYS A 306 4.98 31.71 24.71
C LYS A 306 4.51 31.23 26.08
N GLY A 307 5.45 30.99 26.99
CA GLY A 307 5.16 30.73 28.40
C GLY A 307 5.63 29.39 28.96
N VAL A 308 6.22 28.51 28.14
CA VAL A 308 6.99 27.36 28.64
C VAL A 308 8.46 27.74 28.66
N LYS A 309 9.20 27.39 29.72
CA LYS A 309 10.62 27.76 29.87
C LYS A 309 11.47 26.97 28.87
N GLY A 310 11.90 27.63 27.79
CA GLY A 310 12.74 27.07 26.73
C GLY A 310 11.97 26.81 25.42
N ASN A 311 12.71 26.68 24.30
CA ASN A 311 12.17 26.24 23.02
C ASN A 311 12.27 24.71 22.94
N THR A 312 11.24 24.00 23.38
CA THR A 312 11.20 22.55 23.42
C THR A 312 10.01 22.01 22.63
N THR A 313 10.21 20.88 21.96
CA THR A 313 9.13 20.17 21.27
C THR A 313 8.36 19.32 22.27
N LEU A 314 7.05 19.54 22.31
CA LEU A 314 6.08 18.76 23.07
C LEU A 314 5.58 17.61 22.20
N ILE A 315 5.47 16.41 22.77
CA ILE A 315 5.11 15.19 22.05
C ILE A 315 3.90 14.55 22.74
N LYS A 316 2.91 14.16 21.93
CA LYS A 316 1.75 13.36 22.35
C LYS A 316 1.71 12.05 21.58
N LEU A 317 1.38 10.96 22.24
CA LEU A 317 1.22 9.66 21.60
C LEU A 317 -0.15 9.58 20.92
N GLY A 318 -0.18 9.20 19.64
CA GLY A 318 -1.42 9.07 18.84
C GLY A 318 -2.06 7.68 18.90
N VAL A 319 -1.44 6.76 19.65
CA VAL A 319 -1.70 5.31 19.66
C VAL A 319 -1.70 4.79 21.09
N ASP A 320 -2.28 3.61 21.32
CA ASP A 320 -2.35 3.04 22.67
C ASP A 320 -0.95 2.68 23.23
N SER A 321 -0.54 3.37 24.29
CA SER A 321 0.79 3.24 24.92
C SER A 321 1.08 1.80 25.34
N LYS A 322 0.13 1.16 26.04
CA LYS A 322 0.32 -0.18 26.61
C LYS A 322 0.50 -1.23 25.53
N THR A 323 -0.27 -1.14 24.44
CA THR A 323 -0.19 -2.10 23.32
C THR A 323 1.19 -2.03 22.65
N ILE A 324 1.69 -0.84 22.37
CA ILE A 324 3.00 -0.65 21.72
C ILE A 324 4.15 -1.02 22.66
N GLN A 325 4.08 -0.60 23.92
CA GLN A 325 5.11 -0.92 24.90
C GLN A 325 5.25 -2.44 25.08
N ASN A 326 4.14 -3.16 25.27
CA ASN A 326 4.16 -4.62 25.39
C ASN A 326 4.67 -5.32 24.13
N LEU A 327 4.39 -4.75 22.95
CA LEU A 327 4.87 -5.28 21.69
C LEU A 327 6.39 -5.14 21.56
N LEU A 328 6.91 -3.94 21.80
CA LEU A 328 8.33 -3.63 21.69
C LEU A 328 9.17 -4.33 22.76
N LEU A 329 8.68 -4.39 24.01
CA LEU A 329 9.37 -5.14 25.07
C LEU A 329 9.55 -6.61 24.69
N LYS A 330 8.51 -7.25 24.12
CA LYS A 330 8.62 -8.64 23.63
C LYS A 330 9.62 -8.79 22.50
N GLU A 331 9.72 -7.81 21.60
CA GLU A 331 10.67 -7.85 20.48
C GLU A 331 12.12 -7.73 20.97
N PHE A 332 12.37 -6.85 21.94
CA PHE A 332 13.71 -6.64 22.50
C PHE A 332 14.12 -7.70 23.54
N GLU A 333 13.18 -8.43 24.11
CA GLU A 333 13.42 -9.53 25.07
C GLU A 333 13.44 -10.93 24.41
N ALA A 334 13.12 -11.03 23.12
CA ALA A 334 13.18 -12.25 22.32
C ALA A 334 14.60 -12.50 21.78
#